data_AF-A0AAU6E337-F1
#
_entry.id   AF-A0AAU6E337-F1
#
_cell.length_a   1.000
_cell.length_b   1.000
_cell.length_c   1.000
_cell.angle_alpha   90.00
_cell.angle_beta   90.00
_cell.angle_gamma   90.00
#
_symmetry.space_group_name_H-M   'P 1'
#
loop_
_entity.id
_entity.type
_entity.pdbx_description
1 polymer ?
#
loop_
_entity_poly.entity_id
_entity_poly.type
_entity_poly.pdbx_seq_one_letter_code
_entity_poly.pdbx_strand_id
1 'polypeptide(L)' 'MSGSFATAVRERARRAVAALEAARHGDDADELILAEAEWEHVTRLARMHGVPIGPGEAGPGERTAP' A
#
# COMPACT_ATOMS: atom_id res chain seq x y z
N MET A 1 -4.64 20.27 5.17
CA MET A 1 -3.88 19.76 4.01
C MET A 1 -3.50 18.27 4.12
N SER A 2 -3.57 17.63 5.28
CA SER A 2 -3.20 16.21 5.47
C SER A 2 -4.19 15.19 4.88
N GLY A 3 -5.47 15.55 4.75
CA GLY A 3 -6.50 14.66 4.21
C GLY A 3 -6.28 14.26 2.75
N SER A 4 -5.91 15.20 1.87
CA SER A 4 -5.72 14.89 0.44
C SER A 4 -4.48 14.05 0.18
N PHE A 5 -3.39 14.28 0.93
CA PHE A 5 -2.16 13.48 0.81
C PHE A 5 -2.38 12.04 1.26
N ALA A 6 -2.97 11.83 2.44
CA ALA A 6 -3.26 10.49 2.93
C ALA A 6 -4.20 9.72 1.99
N THR A 7 -5.22 10.39 1.43
CA THR A 7 -6.10 9.81 0.41
C THR A 7 -5.33 9.43 -0.86
N ALA A 8 -4.43 10.29 -1.34
CA ALA A 8 -3.61 9.99 -2.52
C ALA A 8 -2.66 8.81 -2.29
N VAL A 9 -2.04 8.72 -1.12
CA VAL A 9 -1.16 7.59 -0.75
C VAL A 9 -1.96 6.28 -0.66
N ARG A 10 -3.15 6.30 -0.05
CA ARG A 10 -4.05 5.12 0.01
C ARG A 10 -4.50 4.67 -1.37
N GLU A 11 -4.86 5.62 -2.23
CA GLU A 11 -5.26 5.32 -3.60
C GLU A 11 -4.10 4.73 -4.41
N ARG A 12 -2.90 5.29 -4.27
CA ARG A 12 -1.69 4.74 -4.89
C ARG A 12 -1.37 3.33 -4.38
N ALA A 13 -1.54 3.09 -3.08
CA ALA A 13 -1.36 1.77 -2.47
C ALA A 13 -2.33 0.73 -3.06
N ARG A 14 -3.61 1.08 -3.24
CA ARG A 14 -4.59 0.18 -3.88
C ARG A 14 -4.20 -0.18 -5.30
N ARG A 15 -3.72 0.80 -6.09
CA ARG A 15 -3.28 0.56 -7.46
C ARG A 15 -2.03 -0.31 -7.53
N ALA A 16 -1.08 -0.08 -6.64
CA ALA A 16 0.13 -0.91 -6.55
C ALA A 16 -0.21 -2.36 -6.19
N VAL A 17 -1.13 -2.60 -5.25
CA VAL A 17 -1.62 -3.95 -4.93
C VAL A 17 -2.31 -4.60 -6.12
N ALA A 18 -3.20 -3.88 -6.81
CA ALA A 18 -3.87 -4.40 -7.99
C ALA A 18 -2.89 -4.74 -9.14
N ALA A 19 -1.88 -3.90 -9.35
CA ALA A 19 -0.82 -4.15 -10.33
C ALA A 19 0.03 -5.37 -9.94
N LEU A 20 0.35 -5.52 -8.66
CA LEU A 20 1.09 -6.67 -8.14
C LEU A 20 0.30 -7.98 -8.29
N GLU A 21 -1.01 -7.94 -8.00
CA GLU A 21 -1.88 -9.09 -8.24
C GLU A 21 -1.97 -9.41 -9.73
N ALA A 22 -2.15 -8.42 -10.60
CA ALA A 22 -2.17 -8.63 -12.04
C ALA A 22 -0.86 -9.25 -12.56
N ALA A 23 0.29 -8.69 -12.16
CA ALA A 23 1.60 -9.16 -12.58
C ALA A 23 1.91 -10.58 -12.07
N ARG A 24 1.42 -10.97 -10.88
CA ARG A 24 1.54 -12.35 -10.36
C ARG A 24 0.74 -13.38 -11.16
N HIS A 25 -0.36 -12.96 -11.78
CA HIS A 25 -1.15 -13.82 -12.65
C HIS A 25 -0.68 -13.74 -14.12
N GLY A 26 0.14 -12.75 -14.45
CA GLY A 26 0.88 -12.69 -15.70
C GLY A 26 2.10 -13.60 -15.68
N ASP A 27 2.62 -13.91 -16.87
CA ASP A 27 3.87 -14.68 -17.05
C ASP A 27 5.05 -13.76 -17.39
N ASP A 28 4.95 -12.47 -17.01
CA ASP A 28 5.95 -11.44 -17.25
C ASP A 28 6.69 -11.11 -15.94
N ALA A 29 7.93 -11.59 -15.85
CA ALA A 29 8.78 -11.38 -14.69
C ALA A 29 9.22 -9.92 -14.53
N ASP A 30 9.34 -9.16 -15.61
CA ASP A 30 9.74 -7.75 -15.57
C ASP A 30 8.59 -6.90 -15.02
N GLU A 31 7.35 -7.19 -15.42
CA GLU A 31 6.15 -6.55 -14.84
C GLU A 31 6.03 -6.83 -13.34
N LEU A 32 6.32 -8.06 -12.90
CA LEU A 32 6.31 -8.42 -11.49
C LEU A 32 7.34 -7.62 -10.68
N ILE A 33 8.58 -7.52 -11.17
CA ILE A 33 9.65 -6.75 -10.52
C ILE A 33 9.25 -5.27 -10.38
N LEU A 34 8.68 -4.68 -11.43
CA LEU A 34 8.23 -3.29 -11.41
C LEU A 34 7.09 -3.08 -10.41
N ALA A 35 6.12 -4.00 -10.36
CA ALA A 35 5.01 -3.93 -9.42
C ALA A 35 5.47 -4.08 -7.96
N GLU A 36 6.43 -4.97 -7.69
CA GLU A 36 7.03 -5.13 -6.36
C GLU A 36 7.78 -3.88 -5.91
N ALA A 37 8.59 -3.29 -6.81
CA ALA A 37 9.32 -2.05 -6.51
C ALA A 37 8.38 -0.87 -6.22
N GLU A 38 7.28 -0.75 -6.98
CA GLU A 38 6.26 0.27 -6.74
C GLU A 38 5.55 0.05 -5.39
N TRP A 39 5.21 -1.20 -5.04
CA TRP A 39 4.63 -1.51 -3.74
C TRP A 39 5.59 -1.19 -2.57
N GLU A 40 6.87 -1.49 -2.70
CA GLU A 40 7.89 -1.13 -1.70
C GLU A 40 7.98 0.40 -1.54
N HIS A 41 8.03 1.13 -2.66
CA HIS A 41 8.11 2.58 -2.66
C HIS A 41 6.92 3.22 -1.93
N VAL A 42 5.69 2.78 -2.25
CA VAL A 42 4.47 3.29 -1.64
C VAL A 42 4.42 2.94 -0.14
N THR A 43 4.82 1.73 0.23
CA THR A 43 4.93 1.31 1.64
C THR A 43 5.90 2.18 2.42
N ARG A 44 7.07 2.47 1.85
CA ARG A 44 8.09 3.34 2.44
C ARG A 44 7.58 4.76 2.61
N LEU A 45 6.95 5.32 1.58
CA LEU A 45 6.37 6.67 1.61
C LEU A 45 5.30 6.79 2.69
N ALA A 46 4.39 5.82 2.75
CA ALA A 46 3.31 5.81 3.73
C ALA A 46 3.83 5.73 5.17
N ARG A 47 4.82 4.86 5.43
CA ARG A 47 5.49 4.79 6.74
C ARG A 47 6.17 6.10 7.13
N MET A 48 6.88 6.72 6.19
CA MET A 48 7.57 8.00 6.42
C MET A 48 6.61 9.13 6.83
N HIS A 49 5.39 9.10 6.29
CA HIS A 49 4.37 10.11 6.56
C HIS A 49 3.28 9.66 7.55
N GLY A 50 3.45 8.51 8.21
CA GLY A 50 2.48 7.98 9.17
C GLY A 50 1.10 7.68 8.56
N VAL A 51 1.03 7.42 7.26
CA VAL A 51 -0.21 7.03 6.57
C VAL A 51 -0.38 5.52 6.70
N PRO A 52 -1.44 5.03 7.35
CA PRO A 52 -1.70 3.60 7.42
C PRO A 52 -2.14 3.10 6.04
N ILE A 53 -1.39 2.15 5.49
CA ILE A 53 -1.75 1.39 4.30
C ILE A 53 -1.42 -0.09 4.55
N GLY A 54 -2.36 -0.97 4.20
CA GLY A 54 -2.26 -2.41 4.44
C GLY A 54 -3.65 -3.05 4.56
N PRO A 55 -3.74 -4.39 4.60
CA PRO A 55 -5.01 -5.11 4.77
C PRO A 55 -5.69 -4.88 6.14
N GLY A 56 -5.04 -4.14 7.04
CA GLY A 56 -5.60 -3.69 8.32
C GLY A 56 -5.82 -2.18 8.32
N GLU A 57 -6.91 -1.70 7.72
CA GLU A 57 -7.58 -0.52 8.27
C GLU A 57 -8.24 -0.93 9.60
N ALA A 58 -7.45 -1.19 10.63
CA ALA A 58 -7.89 -1.03 12.00
C ALA A 58 -7.19 0.23 12.50
N GLY A 59 -7.96 1.30 12.71
CA GLY A 59 -7.46 2.49 13.37
C GLY A 59 -6.92 2.18 14.77
N PRO A 60 -6.50 3.18 15.56
CA PRO A 60 -6.19 3.01 16.97
C PRO A 60 -7.49 2.71 17.76
N GLY A 61 -8.04 1.53 17.54
CA GLY A 61 -9.09 0.90 18.31
C GLY A 61 -8.45 -0.27 19.06
N GLU A 62 -8.10 0.00 20.30
CA GLU A 62 -8.41 -0.92 21.38
C GLU A 62 -7.87 -2.35 21.24
N ARG A 63 -6.56 -2.51 21.50
CA ARG A 63 -6.09 -3.73 22.18
C ARG A 63 -6.00 -3.46 23.68
N THR A 64 -7.15 -3.22 24.30
CA THR A 64 -7.37 -3.69 25.67
C THR A 64 -8.04 -5.05 25.56
N ALA A 65 -7.31 -6.08 25.95
CA ALA A 65 -7.93 -7.34 26.33
C ALA A 65 -7.08 -8.01 27.43
N PRO A 66 -7.75 -8.69 28.36
CA PRO A 66 -7.38 -8.88 29.76
C PRO A 66 -6.25 -9.88 30.04
#